data_AF-A0A8J6GUN0-F1
#
_entry.id   AF-A0A8J6GUN0-F1
#
_cell.length_a   1.000
_cell.length_b   1.000
_cell.length_c   1.000
_cell.angle_alpha   90.00
_cell.angle_beta   90.00
_cell.angle_gamma   90.00
#
_symmetry.space_group_name_H-M   'P 1'
#
loop_
_entity.id
_entity.type
_entity.pdbx_description
1 polymer ?
#
loop_
_entity_poly.entity_id
_entity_poly.type
_entity_poly.pdbx_seq_one_letter_code
_entity_poly.pdbx_strand_id
1 'polypeptide(L)'
;MCLQTDVMTLEGAEEMNLIMHPISMSEDCLYLNIYTPAHAREGSNLPVMVWIHGGALVLGMASMTDGSILAATEDIIMVAIHYRLGILGFFSSGDEHATGNWGYLDQVAALRWVQQNIAYFGGNPGQVTIFGGSAGGTSVSSLVVSPMSIGLFHRAIMQSGVALLPDLISDTPEVVHTKVANLSGCKAKDPEAMVLCLRDKSEEEILAINQVFTMTPGVVDGTFLPRHPRELLASGDFRPVPSIIGIDSDEFGWGIPLVRPCYKLLGT
;
A
#
# COMPACT_ATOMS: atom_id res chain seq x y z
N MET A 1 -10.39 -8.41 5.23
CA MET A 1 -9.46 -7.28 4.95
C MET A 1 -8.27 -7.39 5.89
N CYS A 2 -7.12 -6.78 5.56
CA CYS A 2 -5.96 -6.82 6.46
C CYS A 2 -6.24 -6.06 7.76
N LEU A 3 -5.65 -6.55 8.85
CA LEU A 3 -5.72 -5.91 10.16
C LEU A 3 -5.26 -4.46 10.07
N GLN A 4 -6.13 -3.53 10.45
CA GLN A 4 -5.92 -2.09 10.32
C GLN A 4 -6.77 -1.35 11.34
N THR A 5 -6.35 -0.15 11.72
CA THR A 5 -7.15 0.69 12.60
C THR A 5 -8.42 1.11 11.87
N ASP A 6 -9.58 0.95 12.51
CA ASP A 6 -10.84 1.46 12.00
C ASP A 6 -10.89 2.99 12.16
N VAL A 7 -10.20 3.71 11.27
CA VAL A 7 -10.13 5.18 11.30
C VAL A 7 -11.38 5.81 10.67
N MET A 8 -12.14 5.03 9.90
CA MET A 8 -13.43 5.45 9.37
C MET A 8 -14.51 5.06 10.38
N THR A 9 -14.81 5.97 11.31
CA THR A 9 -16.10 5.89 12.00
C THR A 9 -17.20 5.76 10.95
N LEU A 10 -18.28 5.04 11.26
CA LEU A 10 -19.47 4.96 10.39
C LEU A 10 -19.90 6.36 9.89
N GLU A 11 -19.78 7.38 10.75
CA GLU A 11 -20.01 8.79 10.42
C GLU A 11 -19.06 9.33 9.33
N GLY A 12 -17.75 9.06 9.41
CA GLY A 12 -16.78 9.48 8.38
C GLY A 12 -16.94 8.75 7.04
N ALA A 13 -17.34 7.48 7.07
CA ALA A 13 -17.66 6.72 5.87
C ALA A 13 -18.96 7.21 5.20
N GLU A 14 -19.97 7.57 6.00
CA GLU A 14 -21.21 8.20 5.52
C GLU A 14 -20.95 9.58 4.91
N GLU A 15 -20.11 10.42 5.53
CA GLU A 15 -19.71 11.72 4.98
C GLU A 15 -18.97 11.60 3.63
N MET A 16 -18.21 10.52 3.44
CA MET A 16 -17.48 10.23 2.19
C MET A 16 -18.32 9.43 1.17
N ASN A 17 -19.59 9.13 1.48
CA ASN A 17 -20.49 8.31 0.65
C ASN A 17 -19.85 6.97 0.24
N LEU A 18 -19.02 6.40 1.11
CA LEU A 18 -18.35 5.12 0.89
C LEU A 18 -19.28 3.99 1.38
N ILE A 19 -19.73 3.14 0.46
CA ILE A 19 -20.44 1.92 0.82
C ILE A 19 -19.40 0.91 1.34
N MET A 20 -19.24 0.86 2.65
CA MET A 20 -18.42 -0.14 3.31
C MET A 20 -19.29 -1.31 3.77
N HIS A 21 -19.11 -2.46 3.13
CA HIS A 21 -19.63 -3.71 3.67
C HIS A 21 -18.77 -4.14 4.86
N PRO A 22 -19.37 -4.65 5.95
CA PRO A 22 -18.59 -5.18 7.06
C PRO A 22 -17.83 -6.41 6.60
N ILE A 23 -16.52 -6.25 6.39
CA ILE A 23 -15.60 -7.34 6.06
C ILE A 23 -14.78 -7.61 7.32
N SER A 24 -14.65 -8.88 7.70
CA SER A 24 -13.82 -9.25 8.84
C SER A 24 -12.36 -8.83 8.63
N MET A 25 -11.74 -8.32 9.69
CA MET A 25 -10.30 -8.08 9.75
C MET A 25 -9.59 -9.36 10.19
N SER A 26 -8.41 -9.60 9.64
CA SER A 26 -7.55 -10.74 9.98
C SER A 26 -6.12 -10.46 9.48
N GLU A 27 -5.11 -11.06 10.12
CA GLU A 27 -3.76 -11.15 9.55
C GLU A 27 -3.72 -12.08 8.32
N ASP A 28 -4.62 -13.08 8.25
CA ASP A 28 -4.88 -13.86 7.04
C ASP A 28 -5.67 -13.01 6.04
N CYS A 29 -4.94 -12.19 5.28
CA CYS A 29 -5.55 -11.19 4.39
C CYS A 29 -4.90 -11.06 3.01
N LEU A 30 -3.86 -11.85 2.70
CA LEU A 30 -3.11 -11.74 1.45
C LEU A 30 -3.83 -12.42 0.29
N TYR A 31 -4.94 -11.81 -0.11
CA TYR A 31 -5.79 -12.21 -1.22
C TYR A 31 -5.76 -11.16 -2.35
N LEU A 32 -6.20 -11.58 -3.54
CA LEU A 32 -6.44 -10.69 -4.67
C LEU A 32 -7.77 -11.03 -5.33
N ASN A 33 -8.40 -10.04 -5.96
CA ASN A 33 -9.64 -10.17 -6.71
C ASN A 33 -9.34 -10.00 -8.20
N ILE A 34 -9.97 -10.81 -9.04
CA ILE A 34 -9.82 -10.75 -10.51
C ILE A 34 -11.18 -10.49 -11.13
N TYR A 35 -11.24 -9.44 -11.95
CA TYR A 35 -12.40 -9.08 -12.75
C TYR A 35 -12.03 -9.32 -14.21
N THR A 36 -12.79 -10.18 -14.87
CA THR A 36 -12.54 -10.59 -16.25
C THR A 36 -13.81 -10.46 -17.09
N PRO A 37 -13.72 -9.99 -18.34
CA PRO A 37 -14.86 -9.99 -19.26
C PRO A 37 -15.44 -11.40 -19.42
N ALA A 38 -16.76 -11.52 -19.55
CA ALA A 38 -17.43 -12.83 -19.61
C ALA A 38 -17.00 -13.70 -20.81
N HIS A 39 -16.48 -13.09 -21.88
CA HIS A 39 -15.99 -13.79 -23.06
C HIS A 39 -14.51 -14.17 -22.98
N ALA A 40 -13.78 -13.63 -22.00
CA ALA A 40 -12.35 -13.87 -21.84
C ALA A 40 -12.09 -15.31 -21.39
N ARG A 41 -11.05 -15.90 -21.97
CA ARG A 41 -10.59 -17.27 -21.72
C ARG A 41 -9.10 -17.33 -21.92
N GLU A 42 -8.48 -18.42 -21.51
CA GLU A 42 -7.06 -18.66 -21.81
C GLU A 42 -6.79 -18.45 -23.31
N GLY A 43 -5.78 -17.62 -23.62
CA GLY A 43 -5.45 -17.20 -24.99
C GLY A 43 -6.15 -15.94 -25.50
N SER A 44 -7.08 -15.33 -24.75
CA SER A 44 -7.67 -14.02 -25.11
C SER A 44 -6.62 -12.90 -25.18
N ASN A 45 -5.54 -13.01 -24.39
CA ASN A 45 -4.37 -12.13 -24.44
C ASN A 45 -4.70 -10.64 -24.16
N LEU A 46 -5.63 -10.39 -23.23
CA LEU A 46 -6.11 -9.05 -22.89
C LEU A 46 -5.09 -8.28 -22.04
N PRO A 47 -5.03 -6.94 -22.15
CA PRO A 47 -4.24 -6.12 -21.22
C PRO A 47 -4.68 -6.34 -19.77
N VAL A 48 -3.73 -6.23 -18.83
CA VAL A 48 -3.98 -6.43 -17.40
C VAL A 48 -3.71 -5.13 -16.66
N MET A 49 -4.66 -4.69 -15.84
CA MET A 49 -4.46 -3.60 -14.90
C MET A 49 -4.46 -4.15 -13.46
N VAL A 50 -3.51 -3.71 -12.65
CA VAL A 50 -3.38 -4.13 -11.24
C VAL A 50 -3.53 -2.93 -10.33
N TRP A 51 -4.62 -2.89 -9.56
CA TRP A 51 -4.95 -1.82 -8.62
C TRP A 51 -4.29 -2.04 -7.27
N ILE A 52 -3.58 -1.00 -6.80
CA ILE A 52 -3.00 -0.93 -5.46
C ILE A 52 -3.73 0.18 -4.70
N HIS A 53 -4.48 -0.20 -3.66
CA HIS A 53 -5.30 0.74 -2.91
C HIS A 53 -4.47 1.74 -2.10
N GLY A 54 -5.02 2.93 -1.88
CA GLY A 54 -4.48 3.95 -0.98
C GLY A 54 -4.79 3.69 0.50
N GLY A 55 -4.74 4.76 1.30
CA GLY A 55 -5.00 4.70 2.75
C GLY A 55 -3.76 4.86 3.63
N ALA A 56 -2.83 5.75 3.23
CA ALA A 56 -1.65 6.13 4.01
C ALA A 56 -0.78 4.96 4.52
N LEU A 57 -0.86 3.80 3.86
CA LEU A 57 -0.22 2.53 4.25
C LEU A 57 -0.71 1.97 5.61
N VAL A 58 -1.78 2.51 6.18
CA VAL A 58 -2.35 2.11 7.48
C VAL A 58 -3.78 1.62 7.38
N LEU A 59 -4.49 1.92 6.28
CA LEU A 59 -5.86 1.48 6.01
C LEU A 59 -6.07 1.17 4.52
N GLY A 60 -7.22 0.60 4.19
CA GLY A 60 -7.67 0.30 2.84
C GLY A 60 -7.82 -1.20 2.56
N MET A 61 -8.43 -1.51 1.42
CA MET A 61 -8.67 -2.89 1.00
C MET A 61 -8.92 -2.99 -0.52
N ALA A 62 -8.62 -4.15 -1.11
CA ALA A 62 -8.89 -4.42 -2.53
C ALA A 62 -10.36 -4.26 -2.92
N SER A 63 -11.28 -4.63 -2.02
CA SER A 63 -12.73 -4.58 -2.24
C SER A 63 -13.33 -3.18 -2.20
N MET A 64 -12.55 -2.12 -1.91
CA MET A 64 -13.00 -0.73 -2.09
C MET A 64 -13.12 -0.33 -3.56
N THR A 65 -12.67 -1.17 -4.48
CA THR A 65 -12.68 -0.89 -5.91
C THR A 65 -13.35 -2.04 -6.64
N ASP A 66 -14.55 -1.79 -7.16
CA ASP A 66 -15.21 -2.71 -8.08
C ASP A 66 -14.62 -2.54 -9.49
N GLY A 67 -13.83 -3.53 -9.92
CA GLY A 67 -13.22 -3.56 -11.25
C GLY A 67 -14.16 -4.03 -12.36
N SER A 68 -15.40 -4.43 -12.04
CA SER A 68 -16.31 -5.09 -12.99
C SER A 68 -16.67 -4.23 -14.20
N ILE A 69 -17.03 -2.96 -13.98
CA ILE A 69 -17.41 -2.03 -15.06
C ILE A 69 -16.22 -1.77 -15.97
N LEU A 70 -15.07 -1.41 -15.41
CA LEU A 70 -13.88 -1.09 -16.19
C LEU A 70 -13.39 -2.30 -17.00
N ALA A 71 -13.38 -3.50 -16.39
CA ALA A 71 -13.03 -4.72 -17.10
C ALA A 71 -13.97 -4.97 -18.30
N ALA A 72 -15.28 -4.81 -18.10
CA ALA A 72 -16.26 -5.05 -19.13
C ALA A 72 -16.28 -4.00 -20.26
N THR A 73 -16.09 -2.72 -19.94
CA THR A 73 -16.20 -1.62 -20.93
C THR A 73 -14.92 -1.42 -21.73
N GLU A 74 -13.75 -1.62 -21.12
CA GLU A 74 -12.44 -1.40 -21.77
C GLU A 74 -11.80 -2.69 -22.28
N ASP A 75 -12.47 -3.83 -22.11
CA ASP A 75 -11.99 -5.15 -22.54
C ASP A 75 -10.61 -5.51 -21.97
N ILE A 76 -10.50 -5.41 -20.65
CA ILE A 76 -9.25 -5.67 -19.90
C ILE A 76 -9.49 -6.61 -18.71
N ILE A 77 -8.42 -7.19 -18.19
CA ILE A 77 -8.44 -7.87 -16.89
C ILE A 77 -8.08 -6.86 -15.80
N MET A 78 -8.92 -6.76 -14.76
CA MET A 78 -8.61 -5.98 -13.55
C MET A 78 -8.21 -6.91 -12.40
N VAL A 79 -7.11 -6.62 -11.73
CA VAL A 79 -6.65 -7.33 -10.53
C VAL A 79 -6.53 -6.34 -9.37
N ALA A 80 -7.29 -6.51 -8.29
CA ALA A 80 -7.16 -5.69 -7.08
C ALA A 80 -6.49 -6.50 -5.98
N ILE A 81 -5.47 -5.95 -5.33
CA ILE A 81 -4.63 -6.70 -4.38
C ILE A 81 -4.77 -6.17 -2.94
N HIS A 82 -4.72 -7.07 -1.97
CA HIS A 82 -4.46 -6.72 -0.58
C HIS A 82 -2.94 -6.74 -0.30
N TYR A 83 -2.53 -5.95 0.67
CA TYR A 83 -1.18 -5.97 1.24
C TYR A 83 -1.25 -5.59 2.72
N ARG A 84 -0.27 -6.04 3.53
CA ARG A 84 -0.23 -5.71 4.96
C ARG A 84 -0.04 -4.20 5.16
N LEU A 85 -0.64 -3.69 6.24
CA LEU A 85 -0.71 -2.28 6.58
C LEU A 85 -0.11 -2.01 7.97
N GLY A 86 0.12 -0.73 8.29
CA GLY A 86 0.63 -0.30 9.60
C GLY A 86 1.92 -1.00 9.99
N ILE A 87 2.05 -1.32 11.28
CA ILE A 87 3.25 -2.00 11.79
C ILE A 87 3.41 -3.41 11.23
N LEU A 88 2.34 -4.10 10.85
CA LEU A 88 2.43 -5.44 10.23
C LEU A 88 3.03 -5.37 8.81
N GLY A 89 2.78 -4.27 8.10
CA GLY A 89 3.30 -4.04 6.76
C GLY A 89 4.66 -3.36 6.72
N PHE A 90 4.96 -2.47 7.67
CA PHE A 90 6.05 -1.50 7.48
C PHE A 90 6.98 -1.33 8.69
N PHE A 91 6.74 -2.03 9.81
CA PHE A 91 7.68 -2.01 10.93
C PHE A 91 9.03 -2.62 10.53
N SER A 92 10.11 -1.96 10.97
CA SER A 92 11.48 -2.43 10.82
C SER A 92 12.22 -2.30 12.15
N SER A 93 13.02 -3.32 12.48
CA SER A 93 13.98 -3.31 13.58
C SER A 93 15.31 -2.66 13.20
N GLY A 94 15.53 -2.36 11.90
CA GLY A 94 16.81 -1.86 11.39
C GLY A 94 17.85 -2.94 11.14
N ASP A 95 17.44 -4.22 11.15
CA ASP A 95 18.30 -5.38 10.89
C ASP A 95 17.51 -6.51 10.20
N GLU A 96 18.11 -7.69 10.15
CA GLU A 96 17.57 -8.87 9.47
C GLU A 96 16.34 -9.50 10.15
N HIS A 97 16.06 -9.19 11.41
CA HIS A 97 14.94 -9.80 12.15
C HIS A 97 13.58 -9.20 11.75
N ALA A 98 13.56 -7.93 11.37
CA ALA A 98 12.45 -7.25 10.72
C ALA A 98 12.99 -6.15 9.81
N THR A 99 13.21 -6.48 8.53
CA THR A 99 13.78 -5.54 7.55
C THR A 99 12.87 -4.36 7.24
N GLY A 100 11.55 -4.54 7.36
CA GLY A 100 10.54 -3.58 6.93
C GLY A 100 10.00 -3.87 5.53
N ASN A 101 9.16 -2.96 5.04
CA ASN A 101 8.58 -3.01 3.68
C ASN A 101 7.79 -4.28 3.34
N TRP A 102 7.33 -5.05 4.32
CA TRP A 102 6.54 -6.26 4.11
C TRP A 102 5.29 -6.02 3.26
N GLY A 103 4.61 -4.88 3.42
CA GLY A 103 3.48 -4.49 2.58
C GLY A 103 3.89 -4.30 1.11
N TYR A 104 5.07 -3.75 0.83
CA TYR A 104 5.60 -3.69 -0.53
C TYR A 104 6.00 -5.07 -1.07
N LEU A 105 6.55 -5.93 -0.21
CA LEU A 105 6.88 -7.31 -0.60
C LEU A 105 5.62 -8.14 -0.90
N ASP A 106 4.51 -7.88 -0.20
CA ASP A 106 3.20 -8.47 -0.51
C ASP A 106 2.73 -8.04 -1.90
N GLN A 107 2.90 -6.76 -2.25
CA GLN A 107 2.58 -6.26 -3.59
C GLN A 107 3.47 -6.91 -4.66
N VAL A 108 4.77 -7.06 -4.40
CA VAL A 108 5.69 -7.80 -5.30
C VAL A 108 5.25 -9.26 -5.45
N ALA A 109 4.84 -9.92 -4.38
CA ALA A 109 4.34 -11.29 -4.42
C ALA A 109 3.06 -11.40 -5.26
N ALA A 110 2.12 -10.46 -5.10
CA ALA A 110 0.91 -10.40 -5.91
C ALA A 110 1.23 -10.18 -7.41
N LEU A 111 2.19 -9.32 -7.73
CA LEU A 111 2.62 -9.10 -9.11
C LEU A 111 3.32 -10.33 -9.72
N ARG A 112 4.11 -11.06 -8.93
CA ARG A 112 4.66 -12.37 -9.35
C ARG A 112 3.56 -13.38 -9.61
N TRP A 113 2.52 -13.39 -8.77
CA TRP A 113 1.35 -14.23 -8.98
C TRP A 113 0.65 -13.87 -10.30
N VAL A 114 0.45 -12.58 -10.59
CA VAL A 114 -0.12 -12.10 -11.86
C VAL A 114 0.71 -12.61 -13.04
N GLN A 115 2.03 -12.44 -13.01
CA GLN A 115 2.92 -12.93 -14.06
C GLN A 115 2.79 -14.44 -14.33
N GLN A 116 2.60 -15.24 -13.28
CA GLN A 116 2.54 -16.69 -13.38
C GLN A 116 1.16 -17.22 -13.78
N ASN A 117 0.07 -16.51 -13.45
CA ASN A 117 -1.27 -17.08 -13.47
C ASN A 117 -2.28 -16.33 -14.35
N ILE A 118 -2.05 -15.04 -14.66
CA ILE A 118 -3.10 -14.22 -15.29
C ILE A 118 -3.50 -14.68 -16.70
N ALA A 119 -2.63 -15.45 -17.37
CA ALA A 119 -2.92 -16.08 -18.65
C ALA A 119 -4.13 -17.02 -18.62
N TYR A 120 -4.32 -17.75 -17.51
CA TYR A 120 -5.48 -18.66 -17.34
C TYR A 120 -6.80 -17.90 -17.23
N PHE A 121 -6.74 -16.61 -16.87
CA PHE A 121 -7.89 -15.70 -16.82
C PHE A 121 -8.05 -14.91 -18.12
N GLY A 122 -7.25 -15.21 -19.15
CA GLY A 122 -7.26 -14.52 -20.44
C GLY A 122 -6.41 -13.25 -20.52
N GLY A 123 -5.67 -12.92 -19.46
CA GLY A 123 -4.77 -11.78 -19.42
C GLY A 123 -3.41 -12.04 -20.07
N ASN A 124 -2.75 -10.99 -20.53
CA ASN A 124 -1.41 -11.03 -21.09
C ASN A 124 -0.38 -10.59 -20.02
N PRO A 125 0.48 -11.50 -19.51
CA PRO A 125 1.50 -11.14 -18.52
C PRO A 125 2.55 -10.15 -19.07
N GLY A 126 2.72 -10.07 -20.40
CA GLY A 126 3.57 -9.08 -21.09
C GLY A 126 2.92 -7.70 -21.26
N GLN A 127 1.68 -7.50 -20.81
CA GLN A 127 0.96 -6.22 -20.90
C GLN A 127 0.28 -5.84 -19.57
N VAL A 128 1.08 -5.84 -18.51
CA VAL A 128 0.62 -5.45 -17.16
C VAL A 128 0.87 -3.96 -16.91
N THR A 129 -0.17 -3.25 -16.47
CA THR A 129 -0.12 -1.86 -15.99
C THR A 129 -0.47 -1.84 -14.51
N ILE A 130 0.40 -1.29 -13.66
CA ILE A 130 0.07 -1.07 -12.24
C ILE A 130 -0.48 0.34 -12.04
N PHE A 131 -1.47 0.50 -11.17
CA PHE A 131 -2.04 1.81 -10.87
C PHE A 131 -2.56 1.91 -9.43
N GLY A 132 -2.60 3.14 -8.90
CA GLY A 132 -3.00 3.37 -7.51
C GLY A 132 -3.17 4.85 -7.18
N GLY A 133 -4.03 5.12 -6.19
CA GLY A 133 -4.31 6.45 -5.64
C GLY A 133 -3.65 6.67 -4.27
N SER A 134 -3.16 7.88 -4.00
CA SER A 134 -2.58 8.27 -2.70
C SER A 134 -1.41 7.34 -2.29
N ALA A 135 -1.49 6.64 -1.16
CA ALA A 135 -0.49 5.64 -0.76
C ALA A 135 -0.35 4.49 -1.79
N GLY A 136 -1.39 4.21 -2.57
CA GLY A 136 -1.33 3.28 -3.71
C GLY A 136 -0.49 3.84 -4.86
N GLY A 137 -0.61 5.14 -5.16
CA GLY A 137 0.26 5.81 -6.14
C GLY A 137 1.72 5.85 -5.66
N THR A 138 1.93 6.08 -4.37
CA THR A 138 3.24 5.98 -3.72
C THR A 138 3.81 4.57 -3.83
N SER A 139 2.98 3.55 -3.64
CA SER A 139 3.34 2.14 -3.82
C SER A 139 3.75 1.85 -5.27
N VAL A 140 2.96 2.30 -6.25
CA VAL A 140 3.29 2.20 -7.68
C VAL A 140 4.65 2.85 -7.98
N SER A 141 4.88 4.07 -7.47
CA SER A 141 6.14 4.78 -7.63
C SER A 141 7.32 4.04 -6.99
N SER A 142 7.11 3.46 -5.80
CA SER A 142 8.13 2.69 -5.08
C SER A 142 8.47 1.39 -5.82
N LEU A 143 7.47 0.71 -6.39
CA LEU A 143 7.66 -0.45 -7.25
C LEU A 143 8.46 -0.08 -8.50
N VAL A 144 8.20 1.06 -9.15
CA VAL A 144 8.97 1.53 -10.34
C VAL A 144 10.46 1.68 -10.06
N VAL A 145 10.83 2.16 -8.87
CA VAL A 145 12.24 2.36 -8.51
C VAL A 145 12.89 1.15 -7.85
N SER A 146 12.10 0.13 -7.46
CA SER A 146 12.61 -1.07 -6.80
C SER A 146 13.20 -2.07 -7.80
N PRO A 147 14.40 -2.63 -7.55
CA PRO A 147 14.93 -3.72 -8.36
C PRO A 147 14.13 -5.02 -8.23
N MET A 148 13.38 -5.20 -7.14
CA MET A 148 12.62 -6.43 -6.87
C MET A 148 11.40 -6.63 -7.78
N SER A 149 10.96 -5.56 -8.44
CA SER A 149 9.77 -5.53 -9.27
C SER A 149 10.06 -5.60 -10.78
N ILE A 150 11.34 -5.63 -11.16
CA ILE A 150 11.78 -5.61 -12.57
C ILE A 150 11.12 -6.75 -13.35
N GLY A 151 10.47 -6.39 -14.46
CA GLY A 151 9.81 -7.34 -15.36
C GLY A 151 8.44 -7.82 -14.87
N LEU A 152 7.95 -7.36 -13.71
CA LEU A 152 6.63 -7.75 -13.21
C LEU A 152 5.48 -6.89 -13.78
N PHE A 153 5.80 -5.72 -14.32
CA PHE A 153 4.87 -4.83 -14.99
C PHE A 153 5.58 -4.01 -16.08
N HIS A 154 4.77 -3.35 -16.92
CA HIS A 154 5.21 -2.76 -18.18
C HIS A 154 4.81 -1.28 -18.30
N ARG A 155 3.84 -0.81 -17.50
CA ARG A 155 3.38 0.59 -17.44
C ARG A 155 2.93 0.92 -16.02
N ALA A 156 2.91 2.20 -15.67
CA ALA A 156 2.51 2.67 -14.34
C ALA A 156 1.57 3.88 -14.41
N ILE A 157 0.61 3.97 -13.50
CA ILE A 157 -0.23 5.16 -13.32
C ILE A 157 -0.25 5.56 -11.83
N MET A 158 0.19 6.77 -11.53
CA MET A 158 0.36 7.31 -10.18
C MET A 158 -0.65 8.45 -9.98
N GLN A 159 -1.69 8.21 -9.19
CA GLN A 159 -2.73 9.20 -8.91
C GLN A 159 -2.49 9.78 -7.52
N SER A 160 -2.17 11.08 -7.43
CA SER A 160 -2.04 11.80 -6.16
C SER A 160 -1.05 11.19 -5.17
N GLY A 161 0.00 10.51 -5.68
CA GLY A 161 0.90 9.73 -4.86
C GLY A 161 2.18 9.33 -5.58
N VAL A 162 3.33 9.63 -4.97
CA VAL A 162 4.66 9.26 -5.47
C VAL A 162 5.61 8.95 -4.32
N ALA A 163 6.65 8.16 -4.56
CA ALA A 163 7.66 7.77 -3.55
C ALA A 163 8.49 8.95 -3.00
N LEU A 164 8.30 10.15 -3.54
CA LEU A 164 8.92 11.40 -3.08
C LEU A 164 8.03 12.22 -2.13
N LEU A 165 6.79 11.77 -1.88
CA LEU A 165 5.94 12.42 -0.89
C LEU A 165 6.63 12.36 0.49
N PRO A 166 6.71 13.50 1.22
CA PRO A 166 7.25 13.51 2.57
C PRO A 166 6.54 12.49 3.46
N ASP A 167 7.28 11.97 4.45
CA ASP A 167 6.77 11.10 5.51
C ASP A 167 6.26 9.70 5.08
N LEU A 168 6.26 9.37 3.78
CA LEU A 168 5.89 8.02 3.30
C LEU A 168 7.07 7.07 3.08
N ILE A 169 8.29 7.60 2.93
CA ILE A 169 9.53 6.84 2.89
C ILE A 169 10.52 7.48 3.85
N SER A 170 11.13 6.69 4.72
CA SER A 170 12.13 7.11 5.70
C SER A 170 13.49 6.49 5.40
N ASP A 171 14.56 7.26 5.61
CA ASP A 171 15.94 6.74 5.52
C ASP A 171 16.26 5.78 6.66
N THR A 172 15.58 5.90 7.81
CA THR A 172 15.82 5.07 8.99
C THR A 172 14.52 4.60 9.63
N PRO A 173 14.54 3.46 10.36
CA PRO A 173 13.36 2.97 11.06
C PRO A 173 13.17 3.59 12.45
N GLU A 174 14.12 4.40 12.94
CA GLU A 174 14.25 4.78 14.36
C GLU A 174 12.98 5.38 14.98
N VAL A 175 12.28 6.24 14.24
CA VAL A 175 11.07 6.94 14.73
C VAL A 175 9.93 5.94 14.97
N VAL A 176 9.63 5.11 13.98
CA VAL A 176 8.58 4.09 14.07
C VAL A 176 8.98 3.03 15.10
N HIS A 177 10.22 2.57 15.03
CA HIS A 177 10.79 1.59 15.95
C HIS A 177 10.63 2.00 17.42
N THR A 178 11.08 3.21 17.77
CA THR A 178 11.03 3.73 19.15
C THR A 178 9.59 3.87 19.63
N LYS A 179 8.67 4.31 18.75
CA LYS A 179 7.26 4.46 19.11
C LYS A 179 6.61 3.10 19.36
N VAL A 180 6.86 2.11 18.50
CA VAL A 180 6.38 0.73 18.66
C VAL A 180 6.94 0.08 19.93
N ALA A 181 8.24 0.21 20.20
CA ALA A 181 8.86 -0.32 21.42
C ALA A 181 8.23 0.24 22.69
N ASN A 182 7.92 1.54 22.70
CA ASN A 182 7.30 2.20 23.85
C ASN A 182 5.84 1.79 24.08
N LEU A 183 5.06 1.63 23.01
CA LEU A 183 3.63 1.31 23.09
C LEU A 183 3.36 -0.17 23.33
N SER A 184 4.16 -1.05 22.72
CA SER A 184 4.02 -2.51 22.87
C SER A 184 4.49 -3.03 24.24
N GLY A 185 5.33 -2.26 24.94
CA GLY A 185 6.07 -2.74 26.11
C GLY A 185 7.23 -3.69 25.76
N CYS A 186 7.46 -3.98 24.48
CA CYS A 186 8.56 -4.81 23.97
C CYS A 186 9.88 -4.02 23.97
N LYS A 187 10.37 -3.67 25.16
CA LYS A 187 11.62 -2.93 25.37
C LYS A 187 12.81 -3.88 25.47
N ALA A 188 13.06 -4.65 24.40
CA ALA A 188 14.27 -5.46 24.33
C ALA A 188 15.42 -4.64 23.74
N LYS A 189 16.62 -4.78 24.31
CA LYS A 189 17.86 -4.26 23.69
C LYS A 189 18.28 -5.09 22.49
N ASP A 190 17.82 -6.33 22.46
CA ASP A 190 18.07 -7.29 21.39
C ASP A 190 16.90 -7.22 20.38
N PRO A 191 17.18 -6.95 19.10
CA PRO A 191 16.13 -6.81 18.08
C PRO A 191 15.35 -8.09 17.82
N GLU A 192 15.97 -9.27 17.89
CA GLU A 192 15.28 -10.55 17.74
C GLU A 192 14.23 -10.73 18.84
N ALA A 193 14.62 -10.53 20.10
CA ALA A 193 13.70 -10.58 21.24
C ALA A 193 12.56 -9.55 21.14
N MET A 194 12.82 -8.36 20.58
CA MET A 194 11.76 -7.38 20.33
C MET A 194 10.75 -7.89 19.32
N VAL A 195 11.21 -8.43 18.19
CA VAL A 195 10.34 -8.98 17.14
C VAL A 195 9.54 -10.18 17.66
N LEU A 196 10.15 -11.06 18.46
CA LEU A 196 9.45 -12.17 19.10
C LEU A 196 8.36 -11.69 20.07
N CYS A 197 8.66 -10.66 20.87
CA CYS A 197 7.67 -10.05 21.76
C CYS A 197 6.49 -9.43 20.98
N LEU A 198 6.77 -8.78 19.84
CA LEU A 198 5.73 -8.21 18.98
C LEU A 198 4.84 -9.29 18.34
N ARG A 199 5.40 -10.44 17.98
CA ARG A 199 4.64 -11.58 17.42
C ARG A 199 3.74 -12.29 18.44
N ASP A 200 4.00 -12.11 19.74
CA ASP A 200 3.17 -12.67 20.82
C ASP A 200 1.97 -11.77 21.16
N LYS A 201 1.89 -10.57 20.57
CA LYS A 201 0.80 -9.62 20.78
C LYS A 201 -0.50 -10.09 20.14
N SER A 202 -1.62 -9.82 20.81
CA SER A 202 -2.94 -10.06 20.22
C SER A 202 -3.23 -9.06 19.10
N GLU A 203 -4.21 -9.38 18.25
CA GLU A 203 -4.68 -8.45 17.20
C GLU A 203 -5.12 -7.10 17.81
N GLU A 204 -5.80 -7.11 18.96
CA GLU A 204 -6.23 -5.89 19.66
C GLU A 204 -5.04 -5.04 20.13
N GLU A 205 -3.97 -5.66 20.64
CA GLU A 205 -2.75 -4.95 21.02
C GLU A 205 -2.05 -4.34 19.80
N ILE A 206 -1.98 -5.06 18.69
CA ILE A 206 -1.42 -4.56 17.43
C ILE A 206 -2.25 -3.38 16.90
N LEU A 207 -3.58 -3.49 16.93
CA LEU A 207 -4.48 -2.41 16.55
C LEU A 207 -4.29 -1.17 17.43
N ALA A 208 -4.15 -1.35 18.75
CA ALA A 208 -3.88 -0.25 19.67
C ALA A 208 -2.54 0.44 19.37
N ILE A 209 -1.51 -0.32 18.99
CA ILE A 209 -0.22 0.25 18.56
C ILE A 209 -0.40 1.04 17.24
N ASN A 210 -1.19 0.54 16.29
CA ASN A 210 -1.42 1.20 15.01
C ASN A 210 -2.20 2.54 15.13
N GLN A 211 -3.05 2.71 16.15
CA GLN A 211 -3.88 3.92 16.33
C GLN A 211 -3.12 5.25 16.37
N VAL A 212 -1.86 5.24 16.79
CA VAL A 212 -1.06 6.47 16.90
C VAL A 212 -0.37 6.89 15.61
N PHE A 213 -0.51 6.10 14.54
CA PHE A 213 0.15 6.32 13.26
C PHE A 213 -0.87 6.79 12.22
N THR A 214 -0.76 8.06 11.83
CA THR A 214 -1.51 8.60 10.67
C THR A 214 -0.98 8.05 9.35
N MET A 215 0.29 7.66 9.34
CA MET A 215 0.97 6.95 8.26
C MET A 215 2.10 6.11 8.88
N THR A 216 2.42 4.98 8.25
CA THR A 216 3.60 4.19 8.61
C THR A 216 4.52 4.14 7.38
N PRO A 217 5.65 4.88 7.39
CA PRO A 217 6.50 4.97 6.21
C PRO A 217 7.13 3.63 5.85
N GLY A 218 7.36 3.41 4.55
CA GLY A 218 8.36 2.47 4.10
C GLY A 218 9.77 2.93 4.50
N VAL A 219 10.74 2.02 4.49
CA VAL A 219 12.12 2.31 4.89
C VAL A 219 13.11 2.01 3.77
N VAL A 220 14.21 2.74 3.72
CA VAL A 220 15.37 2.37 2.88
C VAL A 220 16.04 1.15 3.52
N ASP A 221 15.75 -0.04 2.99
CA ASP A 221 16.14 -1.33 3.57
C ASP A 221 17.33 -1.99 2.85
N GLY A 222 17.88 -1.36 1.82
CA GLY A 222 18.96 -1.93 1.03
C GLY A 222 18.53 -3.03 0.04
N THR A 223 17.26 -3.46 0.08
CA THR A 223 16.75 -4.61 -0.69
C THR A 223 15.58 -4.22 -1.59
N PHE A 224 14.42 -3.90 -1.01
CA PHE A 224 13.29 -3.37 -1.78
C PHE A 224 13.60 -1.94 -2.26
N LEU A 225 14.13 -1.11 -1.37
CA LEU A 225 14.65 0.22 -1.67
C LEU A 225 16.15 0.23 -1.34
N PRO A 226 17.03 0.02 -2.34
CA PRO A 226 18.47 0.00 -2.10
C PRO A 226 19.02 1.36 -1.65
N ARG A 227 18.38 2.45 -2.06
CA ARG A 227 18.66 3.84 -1.69
C ARG A 227 17.35 4.61 -1.63
N HIS A 228 17.39 5.83 -1.09
CA HIS A 228 16.21 6.69 -1.06
C HIS A 228 15.68 6.93 -2.50
N PRO A 229 14.35 6.91 -2.75
CA PRO A 229 13.78 7.08 -4.08
C PRO A 229 14.25 8.35 -4.81
N ARG A 230 14.52 9.43 -4.06
CA ARG A 230 15.13 10.66 -4.60
C ARG A 230 16.46 10.40 -5.30
N GLU A 231 17.32 9.58 -4.73
CA GLU A 231 18.62 9.25 -5.31
C GLU A 231 18.50 8.30 -6.50
N LEU A 232 17.60 7.31 -6.43
CA LEU A 232 17.35 6.38 -7.53
C LEU A 232 16.84 7.11 -8.77
N LEU A 233 15.88 8.02 -8.58
CA LEU A 233 15.34 8.86 -9.65
C LEU A 233 16.39 9.82 -10.21
N ALA A 234 17.19 10.48 -9.36
CA ALA A 234 18.22 11.41 -9.81
C ALA A 234 19.37 10.72 -10.57
N SER A 235 19.72 9.49 -10.18
CA SER A 235 20.79 8.71 -10.84
C SER A 235 20.31 7.93 -12.07
N GLY A 236 19.00 7.75 -12.24
CA GLY A 236 18.45 6.88 -13.29
C GLY A 236 18.70 5.39 -13.04
N ASP A 237 19.06 5.02 -11.82
CA ASP A 237 19.41 3.65 -11.41
C ASP A 237 18.15 2.83 -11.08
N PHE A 238 17.30 2.67 -12.09
CA PHE A 238 16.09 1.85 -12.04
C PHE A 238 15.68 1.45 -13.49
N ARG A 239 14.62 0.65 -13.64
CA ARG A 239 14.09 0.27 -14.96
C ARG A 239 12.85 1.12 -15.28
N PRO A 240 12.98 2.22 -16.04
CA PRO A 240 11.85 3.09 -16.32
C PRO A 240 10.80 2.39 -17.18
N VAL A 241 9.53 2.67 -16.88
CA VAL A 241 8.38 2.28 -17.68
C VAL A 241 7.57 3.51 -18.10
N PRO A 242 6.82 3.46 -19.22
CA PRO A 242 5.86 4.51 -19.54
C PRO A 242 4.91 4.74 -18.35
N SER A 243 4.81 6.00 -17.94
CA SER A 243 4.11 6.38 -16.71
C SER A 243 3.15 7.54 -16.96
N ILE A 244 1.97 7.48 -16.34
CA ILE A 244 1.03 8.61 -16.23
C ILE A 244 1.05 9.05 -14.76
N ILE A 245 1.21 10.35 -14.51
CA ILE A 245 1.25 10.92 -13.15
C ILE A 245 0.31 12.12 -13.13
N GLY A 246 -0.53 12.21 -12.09
CA GLY A 246 -1.49 13.29 -11.94
C GLY A 246 -1.81 13.58 -10.47
N ILE A 247 -2.44 14.72 -10.25
CA ILE A 247 -2.94 15.20 -8.94
C ILE A 247 -4.35 15.78 -9.14
N ASP A 248 -5.12 15.81 -8.07
CA ASP A 248 -6.40 16.52 -8.01
C ASP A 248 -6.17 18.01 -7.73
N SER A 249 -7.17 18.85 -8.05
CA SER A 249 -7.07 20.31 -7.82
C SER A 249 -7.00 20.68 -6.33
N ASP A 250 -7.60 19.85 -5.47
CA ASP A 250 -7.84 20.13 -4.05
C ASP A 250 -7.47 18.93 -3.15
N GLU A 251 -6.24 18.39 -3.30
CA GLU A 251 -5.72 17.17 -2.63
C GLU A 251 -6.03 17.05 -1.12
N PHE A 252 -6.04 18.17 -0.39
CA PHE A 252 -6.30 18.21 1.05
C PHE A 252 -7.55 19.01 1.43
N GLY A 253 -8.41 19.33 0.46
CA GLY A 253 -9.63 20.11 0.68
C GLY A 253 -10.57 19.46 1.70
N TRP A 254 -10.63 18.13 1.72
CA TRP A 254 -11.42 17.34 2.67
C TRP A 254 -10.76 17.23 4.07
N GLY A 255 -9.43 17.14 4.13
CA GLY A 255 -8.69 16.87 5.38
C GLY A 255 -8.37 18.12 6.21
N ILE A 256 -8.07 19.26 5.57
CA ILE A 256 -7.70 20.51 6.27
C ILE A 256 -8.77 20.97 7.29
N PRO A 257 -10.08 20.90 7.00
CA PRO A 257 -11.12 21.26 7.98
C PRO A 257 -11.13 20.35 9.22
N LEU A 258 -10.85 19.05 9.06
CA LEU A 258 -10.87 18.05 10.15
C LEU A 258 -9.70 18.24 11.13
N VAL A 259 -8.57 18.77 10.67
CA VAL A 259 -7.38 19.05 11.50
C VAL A 259 -7.47 20.42 12.19
N ARG A 260 -8.42 21.29 11.78
CA ARG A 260 -8.58 22.67 12.29
C ARG A 260 -9.73 22.93 13.31
N PRO A 261 -10.00 22.10 14.35
CA PRO A 261 -10.85 22.57 15.45
C PRO A 261 -10.25 23.73 16.25
N CYS A 262 -8.93 23.95 16.21
CA CYS A 262 -8.23 24.85 17.14
C CYS A 262 -8.23 26.36 16.81
N TYR A 263 -8.80 26.82 15.69
CA TYR A 263 -8.81 28.27 15.37
C TYR A 263 -10.12 29.01 15.68
N LYS A 264 -11.10 28.37 16.32
CA LYS A 264 -12.36 29.01 16.74
C LYS A 264 -12.41 29.50 18.20
N LEU A 265 -11.28 29.61 18.91
CA LEU A 265 -11.24 30.12 20.30
C LEU A 265 -10.39 31.38 20.52
N LEU A 266 -9.97 32.07 19.46
CA LEU A 266 -9.38 33.41 19.59
C LEU A 266 -10.06 34.37 18.61
N GLY A 267 -11.29 34.75 18.96
CA GLY A 267 -12.06 35.79 18.29
C GLY A 267 -12.99 36.42 19.32
N THR A 268 -12.39 37.22 20.21
CA THR A 268 -13.03 38.36 20.86
C THR A 268 -13.60 39.33 19.83
#